data_AF-A0A975SI71-F1
#
_entry.id   AF-A0A975SI71-F1
#
_cell.length_a   1.000
_cell.length_b   1.000
_cell.length_c   1.000
_cell.angle_alpha   90.00
_cell.angle_beta   90.00
_cell.angle_gamma   90.00
#
_symmetry.space_group_name_H-M   'P 1'
#
loop_
_entity.id
_entity.type
_entity.pdbx_description
1 polymer ?
#
loop_
_entity_poly.entity_id
_entity_poly.type
_entity_poly.pdbx_seq_one_letter_code
_entity_poly.pdbx_strand_id
1 'polypeptide(L)'
;MRRTQLGELPREPFAWMGSDNTTGPYRVSLKSPRSGALFGGMFLTGSAFVGALVLQDPTPGAIIAGTVVTVIFAGLGIFLLVMAVARRRWIVACRRASSQWAIGLV
;
A
#
# COMPACT_ATOMS: atom_id res chain seq x y z
N MET A 1 27.87 -26.62 7.19
CA MET A 1 26.71 -25.87 7.75
C MET A 1 25.61 -25.84 6.70
N ARG A 2 24.59 -26.68 6.86
CA ARG A 2 23.52 -26.92 5.88
C ARG A 2 22.51 -25.77 6.03
N ARG A 3 22.49 -24.82 5.08
CA ARG A 3 21.37 -23.86 4.95
C ARG A 3 20.13 -24.72 4.75
N THR A 4 19.31 -24.85 5.78
CA THR A 4 17.95 -25.34 5.66
C THR A 4 17.28 -24.51 4.58
N GLN A 5 16.98 -25.14 3.45
CA GLN A 5 16.11 -24.56 2.45
C GLN A 5 14.75 -24.34 3.11
N LEU A 6 14.55 -23.11 3.60
CA LEU A 6 13.22 -22.54 3.72
C LEU A 6 12.61 -22.68 2.34
N GLY A 7 11.73 -23.67 2.14
CA GLY A 7 10.94 -23.78 0.92
C GLY A 7 10.36 -22.40 0.63
N GLU A 8 10.68 -21.88 -0.56
CA GLU A 8 10.62 -20.45 -0.91
C GLU A 8 9.35 -19.79 -0.39
N LEU A 9 9.45 -19.08 0.75
CA LEU A 9 8.44 -18.11 1.11
C LEU A 9 8.36 -17.12 -0.05
N PRO A 10 7.15 -16.79 -0.56
CA PRO A 10 7.01 -15.86 -1.66
C PRO A 10 7.76 -14.56 -1.31
N ARG A 11 8.43 -13.93 -2.27
CA ARG A 11 9.18 -12.70 -2.04
C ARG A 11 8.24 -11.58 -1.57
N GLU A 12 8.59 -10.84 -0.50
CA GLU A 12 7.74 -9.73 -0.02
C GLU A 12 7.60 -8.67 -1.12
N PRO A 13 6.36 -8.35 -1.57
CA PRO A 13 6.15 -7.21 -2.43
C PRO A 13 6.47 -5.94 -1.64
N PHE A 14 7.34 -5.09 -2.20
CA PHE A 14 7.80 -3.84 -1.58
C PHE A 14 8.70 -4.03 -0.33
N ALA A 15 9.68 -4.94 -0.41
CA ALA A 15 10.66 -5.23 0.65
C ALA A 15 11.48 -4.01 1.17
N TRP A 16 11.52 -2.90 0.41
CA TRP A 16 12.12 -1.63 0.85
C TRP A 16 11.30 -0.87 1.90
N MET A 17 10.08 -1.33 2.21
CA MET A 17 9.15 -0.72 3.16
C MET A 17 8.98 -1.56 4.45
N GLY A 18 9.65 -2.70 4.56
CA GLY A 18 9.63 -3.58 5.74
C GLY A 18 10.28 -2.91 6.95
N SER A 19 9.69 -3.10 8.14
CA SER A 19 10.21 -2.56 9.41
C SER A 19 11.65 -3.01 9.72
N ASP A 20 12.07 -4.14 9.13
CA ASP A 20 13.38 -4.75 9.35
C ASP A 20 14.44 -4.21 8.38
N ASN A 21 14.04 -3.36 7.43
CA ASN A 21 14.94 -2.71 6.48
C ASN A 21 15.22 -1.27 6.93
N THR A 22 15.89 -1.14 8.07
CA THR A 22 16.31 0.14 8.67
C THR A 22 17.43 0.86 7.90
N THR A 23 17.90 0.29 6.78
CA THR A 23 19.04 0.76 5.99
C THR A 23 18.70 1.31 4.59
N GLY A 24 17.41 1.39 4.21
CA GLY A 24 16.98 2.01 2.95
C GLY A 24 16.78 3.54 3.05
N PRO A 25 16.94 4.32 1.96
CA PRO A 25 16.78 5.78 1.98
C PRO A 25 15.34 6.28 2.24
N TYR A 26 14.37 5.37 2.37
CA TYR A 26 12.94 5.69 2.48
C TYR A 26 12.43 5.39 3.89
N ARG A 27 12.26 6.46 4.71
CA ARG A 27 11.79 6.38 6.12
C ARG A 27 10.29 6.13 6.30
N VAL A 28 9.51 6.00 5.22
CA VAL A 28 8.05 5.83 5.32
C VAL A 28 7.72 4.35 5.55
N SER A 29 7.79 3.92 6.81
CA SER A 29 7.38 2.56 7.18
C SER A 29 5.86 2.49 7.37
N LEU A 30 5.13 2.05 6.35
CA LEU A 30 3.74 1.65 6.52
C LEU A 30 3.70 0.33 7.31
N LYS A 31 3.66 0.43 8.64
CA LYS A 31 3.69 -0.73 9.56
C LYS A 31 2.60 -1.78 9.30
N SER A 32 1.48 -1.41 8.66
CA SER A 32 0.39 -2.37 8.40
C SER A 32 -0.30 -2.17 7.04
N PRO A 33 -0.80 -3.25 6.41
CA PRO A 33 -1.65 -3.14 5.22
C PRO A 33 -2.90 -2.29 5.49
N ARG A 34 -3.43 -2.32 6.73
CA ARG A 34 -4.60 -1.53 7.14
C ARG A 34 -4.31 -0.03 7.12
N SER A 35 -3.14 0.41 7.60
CA SER A 35 -2.76 1.81 7.53
C SER A 35 -2.58 2.28 6.09
N GLY A 36 -2.04 1.44 5.20
CA GLY A 36 -1.94 1.76 3.77
C GLY A 36 -3.32 1.95 3.12
N ALA A 37 -4.29 1.08 3.45
CA ALA A 37 -5.65 1.20 2.96
C ALA A 37 -6.39 2.43 3.54
N LEU A 38 -6.18 2.74 4.82
CA LEU A 38 -6.76 3.91 5.48
C LEU A 38 -6.25 5.22 4.86
N PHE A 39 -4.94 5.37 4.75
CA PHE A 39 -4.36 6.55 4.10
C PHE A 39 -4.79 6.62 2.63
N GLY A 40 -4.75 5.50 1.91
CA GLY A 40 -5.19 5.44 0.52
C GLY A 40 -6.64 5.89 0.33
N GLY A 41 -7.56 5.42 1.20
CA GLY A 41 -8.95 5.85 1.22
C GLY A 41 -9.11 7.33 1.60
N MET A 42 -8.32 7.84 2.54
CA MET A 42 -8.34 9.25 2.93
C MET A 42 -7.91 10.15 1.77
N PHE A 43 -6.86 9.78 1.04
CA PHE A 43 -6.41 10.49 -0.15
C PHE A 43 -7.46 10.52 -1.27
N LEU A 44 -8.14 9.39 -1.51
CA LEU A 44 -9.25 9.32 -2.47
C LEU A 44 -10.44 10.19 -2.05
N THR A 45 -10.83 10.14 -0.78
CA THR A 45 -11.92 10.96 -0.24
C THR A 45 -11.58 12.45 -0.35
N GLY A 46 -10.33 12.82 -0.02
CA GLY A 46 -9.81 14.17 -0.20
C GLY A 46 -9.88 14.64 -1.66
N SER A 47 -9.51 13.78 -2.61
CA SER A 47 -9.62 14.10 -4.05
C SER A 47 -11.07 14.33 -4.50
N ALA A 48 -12.02 13.53 -4.00
CA ALA A 48 -13.44 13.71 -4.29
C ALA A 48 -13.98 15.02 -3.70
N PHE A 49 -13.55 15.37 -2.48
CA PHE A 49 -13.93 16.62 -1.83
C PHE A 49 -13.39 17.85 -2.58
N VAL A 50 -12.12 17.81 -3.00
CA VAL A 50 -11.54 18.89 -3.83
C VAL A 50 -12.29 19.01 -5.15
N GLY A 51 -12.62 17.90 -5.81
CA GLY A 51 -13.45 17.91 -7.01
C GLY A 51 -14.82 18.55 -6.79
N ALA A 52 -15.48 18.23 -5.68
CA ALA A 52 -16.77 18.83 -5.31
C ALA A 52 -16.67 20.34 -5.06
N LEU A 53 -15.61 20.81 -4.40
CA LEU A 53 -15.37 22.24 -4.17
C LEU A 53 -15.15 23.01 -5.47
N VAL A 54 -14.40 22.43 -6.41
CA VAL A 54 -14.12 23.03 -7.72
C VAL A 54 -15.40 23.21 -8.56
N LEU A 55 -16.38 22.32 -8.37
CA LEU A 55 -17.67 22.40 -9.05
C LEU A 55 -18.59 23.50 -8.48
N GLN A 56 -18.35 23.98 -7.25
CA GLN A 56 -19.16 25.05 -6.66
C GLN A 56 -18.88 26.41 -7.32
N ASP A 57 -17.60 26.73 -7.56
CA ASP A 57 -17.17 27.96 -8.22
C ASP A 57 -16.18 27.65 -9.37
N PRO A 58 -16.69 27.27 -10.55
CA PRO A 58 -15.87 26.79 -11.67
C PRO A 58 -15.20 27.96 -12.40
N THR A 59 -14.09 28.44 -11.85
CA THR A 59 -13.17 29.34 -12.58
C THR A 59 -12.10 28.52 -13.31
N PRO A 60 -11.58 28.97 -14.48
CA PRO A 60 -10.54 28.24 -15.20
C PRO A 60 -9.32 27.93 -14.32
N GLY A 61 -8.93 28.86 -13.45
CA GLY A 61 -7.84 28.67 -12.49
C GLY A 61 -8.15 27.61 -11.43
N ALA A 62 -9.36 27.62 -10.87
CA ALA A 62 -9.79 26.61 -9.89
C ALA A 62 -9.91 25.21 -10.53
N ILE A 63 -10.36 25.12 -11.79
CA ILE A 63 -10.44 23.85 -12.52
C ILE A 63 -9.05 23.26 -12.72
N ILE A 64 -8.08 24.06 -13.18
CA ILE A 64 -6.70 23.59 -13.40
C ILE A 64 -6.07 23.15 -12.07
N ALA A 65 -6.11 24.01 -11.05
CA ALA A 65 -5.53 23.72 -9.74
C ALA A 65 -6.20 22.49 -9.09
N GLY A 66 -7.53 22.44 -9.14
CA GLY A 66 -8.33 21.34 -8.64
C GLY A 66 -8.03 20.02 -9.33
N THR A 67 -7.88 20.03 -10.66
CA THR A 67 -7.52 18.83 -11.44
C THR A 67 -6.13 18.33 -11.05
N VAL A 68 -5.14 19.22 -10.96
CA VAL A 68 -3.76 18.86 -10.56
C VAL A 68 -3.74 18.24 -9.16
N VAL A 69 -4.41 18.89 -8.19
CA VAL A 69 -4.50 18.38 -6.81
C VAL A 69 -5.22 17.03 -6.78
N THR A 70 -6.33 16.89 -7.51
CA THR A 70 -7.09 15.63 -7.59
C THR A 70 -6.24 14.51 -8.15
N VAL A 71 -5.48 14.74 -9.24
CA VAL A 71 -4.60 13.72 -9.84
C VAL A 71 -3.50 13.29 -8.86
N ILE A 72 -2.88 14.22 -8.14
CA ILE A 72 -1.83 13.89 -7.14
C ILE A 72 -2.41 13.06 -6.00
N PHE A 73 -3.52 13.51 -5.41
CA PHE A 73 -4.14 12.83 -4.27
C PHE A 73 -4.74 11.48 -4.68
N ALA A 74 -5.47 11.41 -5.80
CA ALA A 74 -6.01 10.16 -6.29
C ALA A 74 -4.92 9.17 -6.68
N GLY A 75 -3.85 9.64 -7.34
CA GLY A 75 -2.69 8.82 -7.69
C GLY A 75 -2.00 8.22 -6.46
N LEU A 76 -1.72 9.05 -5.45
CA LEU A 76 -1.17 8.59 -4.17
C LEU A 76 -2.12 7.61 -3.45
N GLY A 77 -3.43 7.89 -3.47
CA GLY A 77 -4.44 7.04 -2.86
C GLY A 77 -4.50 5.64 -3.48
N ILE A 78 -4.54 5.56 -4.82
CA ILE A 78 -4.52 4.32 -5.57
C ILE A 78 -3.22 3.56 -5.32
N PHE A 79 -2.07 4.25 -5.36
CA PHE A 79 -0.77 3.65 -5.12
C PHE A 79 -0.70 2.97 -3.74
N LEU A 80 -1.17 3.67 -2.69
CA LEU A 80 -1.24 3.13 -1.33
C LEU A 80 -2.18 1.93 -1.20
N LEU A 81 -3.31 1.95 -1.93
CA LEU A 81 -4.24 0.82 -1.97
C LEU A 81 -3.63 -0.40 -2.66
N VAL A 82 -2.98 -0.23 -3.81
CA VAL A 82 -2.27 -1.31 -4.53
C VAL A 82 -1.22 -1.95 -3.60
N MET A 83 -0.43 -1.11 -2.93
CA MET A 83 0.56 -1.54 -1.95
C MET A 83 -0.09 -2.33 -0.80
N ALA A 84 -1.17 -1.81 -0.22
CA ALA A 84 -1.90 -2.47 0.87
C ALA A 84 -2.46 -3.83 0.45
N VAL A 85 -3.03 -3.94 -0.75
CA VAL A 85 -3.60 -5.19 -1.29
C VAL A 85 -2.50 -6.21 -1.55
N ALA A 86 -1.41 -5.81 -2.21
CA ALA A 86 -0.27 -6.69 -2.48
C ALA A 86 0.32 -7.26 -1.18
N ARG A 87 0.50 -6.40 -0.17
CA ARG A 87 1.02 -6.82 1.13
C ARG A 87 0.06 -7.73 1.89
N ARG A 88 -1.26 -7.47 1.81
CA ARG A 88 -2.29 -8.36 2.39
C ARG A 88 -2.27 -9.74 1.73
N ARG A 89 -2.18 -9.81 0.40
CA ARG A 89 -2.10 -11.07 -0.35
C ARG A 89 -0.86 -11.87 0.03
N TRP A 90 0.27 -11.19 0.18
CA TRP A 90 1.51 -11.81 0.64
C TRP A 90 1.40 -12.40 2.06
N ILE A 91 0.87 -11.64 3.03
CA ILE A 91 0.67 -12.13 4.41
C ILE A 91 -0.23 -13.38 4.43
N VAL A 92 -1.30 -13.38 3.63
CA VAL A 92 -2.20 -14.54 3.52
C VAL A 92 -1.49 -15.74 2.91
N ALA A 93 -0.66 -15.54 1.87
CA ALA A 93 0.14 -16.61 1.27
C ALA A 93 1.15 -17.20 2.26
N CYS A 94 1.86 -16.35 3.02
CA CYS A 94 2.80 -16.79 4.06
C CYS A 94 2.10 -17.58 5.17
N ARG A 95 0.92 -17.14 5.63
CA ARG A 95 0.13 -17.89 6.64
C ARG A 95 -0.36 -19.24 6.13
N ARG A 96 -0.76 -19.33 4.86
CA ARG A 96 -1.17 -20.60 4.24
C ARG A 96 0.00 -21.57 4.13
N ALA A 97 1.14 -21.08 3.67
CA ALA A 97 2.37 -21.87 3.61
C ALA A 97 2.74 -22.40 5.01
N SER A 98 2.79 -21.54 6.03
CA SER A 98 3.13 -21.96 7.40
C SER A 98 2.14 -22.98 7.98
N SER A 99 0.86 -22.89 7.61
CA SER A 99 -0.17 -23.83 8.07
C SER A 99 -0.04 -25.21 7.39
N GLN A 100 0.37 -25.25 6.11
CA GLN A 100 0.63 -26.51 5.41
C GLN A 100 1.84 -27.25 6.00
N TRP A 101 2.89 -26.52 6.41
CA TRP A 101 4.03 -27.11 7.13
C TRP A 101 3.63 -27.70 8.49
N ALA A 102 2.69 -27.08 9.19
CA ALA A 102 2.19 -27.58 10.47
C ALA A 102 1.38 -28.89 10.35
N ILE A 103 0.76 -29.14 9.18
CA ILE A 103 -0.06 -30.32 8.92
C ILE A 103 0.79 -31.47 8.33
N GLY A 104 1.83 -31.17 7.55
CA GLY A 104 2.75 -32.18 6.99
C GLY A 104 3.82 -32.72 7.95
N LEU A 105 3.75 -32.35 9.23
CA LEU A 105 4.64 -32.79 10.31
C LEU A 105 3.96 -33.75 11.30
N VAL A 106 2.76 -34.24 10.97
CA VAL A 106 2.06 -35.36 11.62
C VAL A 106 2.10 -36.57 10.70
#